data_AF-A0A151F0I7-F1
#
_entry.id   AF-A0A151F0I7-F1
#
_cell.length_a   1.000
_cell.length_b   1.000
_cell.length_c   1.000
_cell.angle_alpha   90.00
_cell.angle_beta   90.00
_cell.angle_gamma   90.00
#
_symmetry.space_group_name_H-M   'P 1'
#
loop_
_entity.id
_entity.type
_entity.pdbx_description
1 polymer ?
#
loop_
_entity_poly.entity_id
_entity_poly.type
_entity_poly.pdbx_seq_one_letter_code
_entity_poly.pdbx_strand_id
1 'polypeptide(L)'
;MSGGLKKKELRTEDDLTLKQKKFVEILVSKWGEITKAEALKQAGYECKEEKYYSDIASKLTSRKHSPHVVKYLDKKLEKAAAVYERDRLRRYRRLEKYADNAFADKQYAAAINAEFRSGQLAGLYVDKKEVTVSGLEGMSRAELEKKLQELTNKIDGFNAKTIEVEPETDKLIEE
;
A
#
# COMPACT_ATOMS: atom_id res chain seq x y z
N MET A 1 -35.92 -35.64 -6.92
CA MET A 1 -34.92 -35.92 -5.86
C MET A 1 -34.64 -34.62 -5.12
N SER A 2 -35.32 -34.40 -3.98
CA SER A 2 -35.08 -33.24 -3.11
C SER A 2 -33.74 -33.44 -2.40
N GLY A 3 -32.65 -33.07 -3.07
CA GLY A 3 -31.33 -33.01 -2.47
C GLY A 3 -31.30 -31.80 -1.53
N GLY A 4 -31.32 -32.05 -0.22
CA GLY A 4 -31.15 -30.98 0.77
C GLY A 4 -29.88 -30.18 0.49
N LEU A 5 -29.90 -28.87 0.78
CA LEU A 5 -28.75 -28.01 0.50
C LEU A 5 -27.50 -28.56 1.21
N LYS A 6 -26.39 -28.65 0.46
CA LYS A 6 -25.07 -29.04 0.97
C LYS A 6 -24.69 -28.23 2.23
N LYS A 7 -23.80 -28.79 3.05
CA LYS A 7 -23.16 -28.07 4.17
C LYS A 7 -22.60 -26.74 3.66
N LYS A 8 -22.77 -25.67 4.44
CA LYS A 8 -22.40 -24.29 4.04
C LYS A 8 -20.95 -24.15 3.55
N GLU A 9 -20.05 -24.97 4.05
CA GLU A 9 -18.62 -24.98 3.67
C GLU A 9 -18.38 -25.58 2.28
N LEU A 10 -19.22 -26.53 1.87
CA LEU A 10 -19.17 -27.27 0.62
C LEU A 10 -20.02 -26.63 -0.49
N ARG A 11 -20.76 -25.56 -0.17
CA ARG A 11 -21.57 -24.83 -1.14
C ARG A 11 -20.68 -24.07 -2.12
N THR A 12 -21.01 -24.17 -3.40
CA THR A 12 -20.33 -23.46 -4.49
C THR A 12 -21.14 -22.22 -4.90
N GLU A 13 -20.70 -21.54 -5.95
CA GLU A 13 -21.34 -20.32 -6.48
C GLU A 13 -22.79 -20.54 -6.91
N ASP A 14 -23.13 -21.73 -7.36
CA ASP A 14 -24.48 -22.06 -7.82
C ASP A 14 -25.47 -22.20 -6.67
N ASP A 15 -24.97 -22.51 -5.47
CA ASP A 15 -25.76 -22.69 -4.24
C ASP A 15 -26.02 -21.35 -3.51
N LEU A 16 -25.50 -20.23 -4.00
CA LEU A 16 -25.76 -18.89 -3.43
C LEU A 16 -27.14 -18.36 -3.86
N THR A 17 -27.84 -17.75 -2.91
CA THR A 17 -29.13 -17.10 -3.22
C THR A 17 -28.91 -15.85 -4.07
N LEU A 18 -29.92 -15.47 -4.87
CA LEU A 18 -29.86 -14.26 -5.71
C LEU A 18 -29.58 -13.00 -4.87
N LYS A 19 -30.17 -12.89 -3.67
CA LYS A 19 -29.91 -11.76 -2.76
C LYS A 19 -28.47 -11.76 -2.23
N GLN A 20 -27.89 -12.92 -1.93
CA GLN A 20 -26.48 -13.02 -1.49
C GLN A 20 -25.51 -12.65 -2.63
N LYS A 21 -25.79 -13.08 -3.86
CA LYS A 21 -25.00 -12.71 -5.04
C LYS A 21 -25.04 -11.20 -5.28
N LYS A 22 -26.25 -10.61 -5.30
CA LYS A 22 -26.45 -9.16 -5.46
C LYS A 22 -25.72 -8.36 -4.38
N PHE A 23 -25.79 -8.79 -3.12
CA PHE A 23 -25.06 -8.14 -2.02
C PHE A 23 -23.56 -8.09 -2.28
N VAL A 24 -22.95 -9.22 -2.65
CA VAL A 24 -21.51 -9.27 -2.96
C VAL A 24 -21.16 -8.42 -4.18
N GLU A 25 -21.98 -8.44 -5.22
CA GLU A 25 -21.74 -7.65 -6.44
C GLU A 25 -21.82 -6.14 -6.21
N ILE A 26 -22.79 -5.69 -5.43
CA ILE A 26 -22.92 -4.28 -5.03
C ILE A 26 -21.75 -3.87 -4.15
N LEU A 27 -21.37 -4.72 -3.19
CA LEU A 27 -20.26 -4.44 -2.28
C LEU A 27 -18.93 -4.32 -3.03
N VAL A 28 -18.65 -5.22 -3.99
CA VAL A 28 -17.40 -5.20 -4.77
C VAL A 28 -17.36 -4.08 -5.79
N SER A 29 -18.50 -3.74 -6.42
CA SER A 29 -18.54 -2.65 -7.41
C SER A 29 -18.30 -1.27 -6.80
N LYS A 30 -18.73 -1.05 -5.55
CA LYS A 30 -18.55 0.20 -4.80
C LYS A 30 -17.63 0.02 -3.59
N TRP A 31 -16.57 -0.76 -3.76
CA TRP A 31 -15.68 -1.12 -2.67
C TRP A 31 -15.01 0.11 -2.05
N GLY A 32 -15.23 0.34 -0.75
CA GLY A 32 -14.69 1.50 -0.02
C GLY A 32 -15.53 2.77 -0.10
N GLU A 33 -16.51 2.84 -1.01
CA GLU A 33 -17.43 3.99 -1.13
C GLU A 33 -18.68 3.83 -0.26
N ILE A 34 -19.18 2.60 -0.13
CA ILE A 34 -20.39 2.30 0.65
C ILE A 34 -20.09 1.37 1.83
N THR A 35 -20.92 1.48 2.86
CA THR A 35 -20.85 0.55 3.99
C THR A 35 -21.47 -0.81 3.65
N LYS A 36 -21.08 -1.86 4.39
CA LYS A 36 -21.69 -3.20 4.25
C LYS A 36 -23.20 -3.18 4.50
N ALA A 37 -23.68 -2.31 5.39
CA ALA A 37 -25.10 -2.16 5.68
C ALA A 37 -25.85 -1.56 4.47
N GLU A 38 -25.30 -0.54 3.83
CA GLU A 38 -25.87 0.05 2.61
C GLU A 38 -25.88 -0.91 1.43
N ALA A 39 -24.81 -1.69 1.24
CA ALA A 39 -24.78 -2.74 0.22
C ALA A 39 -25.90 -3.78 0.43
N LEU A 40 -26.17 -4.12 1.70
CA LEU A 40 -27.24 -5.05 2.06
C LEU A 40 -28.63 -4.47 1.78
N LYS A 41 -28.85 -3.18 2.07
CA LYS A 41 -30.08 -2.45 1.73
C LYS A 41 -30.30 -2.44 0.22
N GLN A 42 -29.30 -2.07 -0.56
CA GLN A 42 -29.36 -2.04 -2.03
C GLN A 42 -29.60 -3.43 -2.63
N ALA A 43 -29.15 -4.49 -1.97
CA ALA A 43 -29.41 -5.87 -2.37
C ALA A 43 -30.85 -6.38 -2.09
N GLY A 44 -31.69 -5.56 -1.46
CA GLY A 44 -33.10 -5.87 -1.20
C GLY A 44 -33.33 -6.79 0.01
N TYR A 45 -32.48 -6.70 1.02
CA TYR A 45 -32.78 -7.29 2.33
C TYR A 45 -33.71 -6.37 3.11
N GLU A 46 -34.67 -6.95 3.81
CA GLU A 46 -35.60 -6.23 4.68
C GLU A 46 -35.25 -6.55 6.13
N CYS A 47 -34.98 -5.52 6.93
CA CYS A 47 -34.74 -5.66 8.36
C CYS A 47 -35.71 -4.79 9.14
N LYS A 48 -36.09 -5.24 10.34
CA LYS A 48 -37.04 -4.54 11.23
C LYS A 48 -36.52 -3.16 11.69
N GLU A 49 -35.21 -3.06 11.90
CA GLU A 49 -34.53 -1.83 12.31
C GLU A 49 -33.24 -1.65 11.50
N GLU A 50 -32.77 -0.41 11.43
CA GLU A 50 -31.59 -0.04 10.65
C GLU A 50 -30.29 -0.68 11.18
N LYS A 51 -30.17 -0.88 12.50
CA LYS A 51 -28.99 -1.47 13.13
C LYS A 51 -28.74 -2.91 12.68
N TYR A 52 -29.80 -3.67 12.44
CA TYR A 52 -29.70 -5.08 12.04
C TYR A 52 -29.07 -5.28 10.65
N TYR A 53 -29.09 -4.27 9.78
CA TYR A 53 -28.43 -4.37 8.47
C TYR A 53 -26.92 -4.57 8.64
N SER A 54 -26.29 -3.86 9.59
CA SER A 54 -24.86 -4.01 9.88
C SER A 54 -24.53 -5.41 10.41
N ASP A 55 -25.36 -5.92 11.34
CA ASP A 55 -25.16 -7.25 11.93
C ASP A 55 -25.30 -8.37 10.91
N ILE A 56 -26.33 -8.29 10.06
CA ILE A 56 -26.57 -9.30 9.02
C ILE A 56 -25.45 -9.25 7.97
N ALA A 57 -25.05 -8.05 7.54
CA ALA A 57 -23.95 -7.91 6.59
C ALA A 57 -22.61 -8.42 7.18
N SER A 58 -22.38 -8.22 8.48
CA SER A 58 -21.23 -8.76 9.21
C SER A 58 -21.27 -10.30 9.27
N LYS A 59 -22.44 -10.89 9.52
CA LYS A 59 -22.64 -12.36 9.48
C LYS A 59 -22.45 -12.94 8.07
N LEU A 60 -22.86 -12.23 7.02
CA LEU A 60 -22.68 -12.64 5.63
C LEU A 60 -21.21 -12.55 5.17
N THR A 61 -20.46 -11.58 5.70
CA THR A 61 -19.03 -11.40 5.41
C THR A 61 -18.11 -12.16 6.36
N SER A 62 -18.66 -12.89 7.34
CA SER A 62 -17.89 -13.71 8.27
C SER A 62 -17.68 -15.13 7.75
N ARG A 63 -16.42 -15.57 7.70
CA ARG A 63 -16.04 -16.94 7.29
C ARG A 63 -16.66 -18.01 8.19
N LYS A 64 -16.86 -17.71 9.48
CA LYS A 64 -17.46 -18.62 10.46
C LYS A 64 -18.95 -18.88 10.20
N HIS A 65 -19.69 -17.85 9.84
CA HIS A 65 -21.16 -17.94 9.69
C HIS A 65 -21.60 -18.26 8.25
N SER A 66 -20.90 -17.70 7.27
CA SER A 66 -21.28 -17.72 5.85
C SER A 66 -20.06 -17.98 4.94
N PRO A 67 -19.37 -19.13 5.09
CA PRO A 67 -18.14 -19.41 4.35
C PRO A 67 -18.32 -19.37 2.82
N HIS A 68 -19.44 -19.87 2.30
CA HIS A 68 -19.78 -19.82 0.87
C HIS A 68 -19.91 -18.41 0.30
N VAL A 69 -20.51 -17.48 1.05
CA VAL A 69 -20.63 -16.07 0.63
C VAL A 69 -19.27 -15.42 0.60
N VAL A 70 -18.43 -15.69 1.61
CA VAL A 70 -17.06 -15.16 1.66
C VAL A 70 -16.19 -15.73 0.54
N LYS A 71 -16.30 -17.02 0.21
CA LYS A 71 -15.60 -17.61 -0.96
C LYS A 71 -15.95 -16.86 -2.25
N TYR A 72 -17.23 -16.55 -2.46
CA TYR A 72 -17.66 -15.77 -3.62
C TYR A 72 -17.15 -14.33 -3.59
N LEU A 73 -17.17 -13.70 -2.41
CA LEU A 73 -16.61 -12.36 -2.20
C LEU A 73 -15.11 -12.33 -2.53
N ASP A 74 -14.33 -13.24 -1.98
CA ASP A 74 -12.89 -13.35 -2.20
C ASP A 74 -12.58 -13.52 -3.71
N LYS A 75 -13.33 -14.39 -4.41
CA LYS A 75 -13.21 -14.55 -5.87
C LYS A 75 -13.52 -13.26 -6.64
N LYS A 76 -14.56 -12.52 -6.23
CA LYS A 76 -14.93 -11.26 -6.89
C LYS A 76 -13.93 -10.15 -6.62
N LEU A 77 -13.39 -10.07 -5.40
CA LEU A 77 -12.32 -9.16 -5.04
C LEU A 77 -11.04 -9.46 -5.82
N GLU A 78 -10.65 -10.73 -5.94
CA GLU A 78 -9.50 -11.13 -6.73
C GLU A 78 -9.67 -10.74 -8.20
N LYS A 79 -10.87 -10.97 -8.77
CA LYS A 79 -11.18 -10.51 -10.14
C LYS A 79 -11.11 -9.00 -10.28
N ALA A 80 -11.63 -8.24 -9.32
CA ALA A 80 -11.58 -6.78 -9.34
C ALA A 80 -10.13 -6.28 -9.21
N ALA A 81 -9.34 -6.83 -8.30
CA ALA A 81 -7.93 -6.51 -8.13
C ALA A 81 -7.11 -6.86 -9.38
N ALA A 82 -7.37 -8.02 -9.99
CA ALA A 82 -6.69 -8.46 -11.21
C ALA A 82 -6.87 -7.48 -12.39
N VAL A 83 -8.02 -6.80 -12.49
CA VAL A 83 -8.23 -5.74 -13.50
C VAL A 83 -7.26 -4.57 -13.31
N TYR A 84 -6.87 -4.28 -12.08
CA TYR A 84 -5.92 -3.21 -11.79
C TYR A 84 -4.46 -3.69 -11.86
N GLU A 85 -4.16 -4.88 -11.36
CA GLU A 85 -2.78 -5.37 -11.26
C GLU A 85 -2.27 -5.99 -12.56
N ARG A 86 -3.10 -6.81 -13.22
CA ARG A 86 -2.66 -7.66 -14.34
C ARG A 86 -2.85 -6.99 -15.68
N ASP A 87 -3.79 -6.06 -15.81
CA ASP A 87 -4.12 -5.39 -17.07
C ASP A 87 -3.17 -4.21 -17.35
N ARG A 88 -1.87 -4.53 -17.49
CA ARG A 88 -0.83 -3.56 -17.88
C ARG A 88 -1.16 -2.93 -19.23
N LEU A 89 -1.68 -3.72 -20.17
CA LEU A 89 -2.06 -3.24 -21.51
C LEU A 89 -3.10 -2.11 -21.46
N ARG A 90 -4.15 -2.25 -20.65
CA ARG A 90 -5.15 -1.19 -20.47
C ARG A 90 -4.55 0.09 -19.88
N ARG A 91 -3.59 -0.03 -18.97
CA ARG A 91 -2.88 1.13 -18.40
C ARG A 91 -2.03 1.83 -19.44
N TYR A 92 -1.27 1.08 -20.25
CA TYR A 92 -0.50 1.64 -21.37
C TYR A 92 -1.39 2.41 -22.33
N ARG A 93 -2.45 1.79 -22.86
CA ARG A 93 -3.40 2.45 -23.77
C ARG A 93 -4.03 3.70 -23.18
N ARG A 94 -4.28 3.70 -21.87
CA ARG A 94 -4.85 4.85 -21.18
C ARG A 94 -3.83 6.00 -21.07
N LEU A 95 -2.57 5.69 -20.74
CA LEU A 95 -1.50 6.69 -20.68
C LEU A 95 -1.17 7.25 -22.07
N GLU A 96 -1.12 6.40 -23.10
CA GLU A 96 -0.97 6.81 -24.51
C GLU A 96 -2.09 7.78 -24.91
N LYS A 97 -3.35 7.42 -24.65
CA LYS A 97 -4.50 8.31 -24.89
C LYS A 97 -4.39 9.65 -24.14
N TYR A 98 -3.89 9.64 -22.91
CA TYR A 98 -3.69 10.88 -22.14
C TYR A 98 -2.54 11.72 -22.70
N ALA A 99 -1.48 11.09 -23.19
CA ALA A 99 -0.38 11.77 -23.86
C ALA A 99 -0.87 12.43 -25.16
N ASP A 100 -1.61 11.70 -26.00
CA ASP A 100 -2.19 12.20 -27.25
C ASP A 100 -3.14 13.38 -27.01
N ASN A 101 -4.06 13.24 -26.05
CA ASN A 101 -4.99 14.31 -25.70
C ASN A 101 -4.24 15.55 -25.17
N ALA A 102 -3.27 15.36 -24.28
CA ALA A 102 -2.48 16.46 -23.75
C ALA A 102 -1.62 17.15 -24.84
N PHE A 103 -1.09 16.38 -25.79
CA PHE A 103 -0.34 16.90 -26.93
C PHE A 103 -1.24 17.71 -27.85
N ALA A 104 -2.46 17.21 -28.16
CA ALA A 104 -3.45 17.93 -28.93
C ALA A 104 -3.83 19.27 -28.28
N ASP A 105 -3.94 19.29 -26.94
CA ASP A 105 -4.19 20.50 -26.15
C ASP A 105 -2.94 21.39 -25.94
N LYS A 106 -1.81 21.07 -26.60
CA LYS A 106 -0.50 21.75 -26.49
C LYS A 106 0.08 21.76 -25.06
N GLN A 107 -0.37 20.86 -24.20
CA GLN A 107 0.13 20.68 -22.85
C GLN A 107 1.30 19.68 -22.82
N TYR A 108 2.45 20.08 -23.38
CA TYR A 108 3.61 19.20 -23.52
C TYR A 108 4.12 18.61 -22.20
N ALA A 109 4.07 19.38 -21.10
CA ALA A 109 4.48 18.88 -19.79
C ALA A 109 3.63 17.70 -19.31
N ALA A 110 2.31 17.74 -19.55
CA ALA A 110 1.41 16.63 -19.21
C ALA A 110 1.64 15.41 -20.12
N ALA A 111 1.89 15.64 -21.41
CA ALA A 111 2.20 14.58 -22.37
C ALA A 111 3.52 13.85 -22.02
N ILE A 112 4.59 14.60 -21.75
CA ILE A 112 5.90 14.03 -21.35
C ILE A 112 5.78 13.25 -20.04
N ASN A 113 5.01 13.76 -19.07
CA ASN A 113 4.77 13.05 -17.82
C ASN A 113 4.01 11.73 -18.05
N ALA A 114 3.00 11.70 -18.93
CA ALA A 114 2.27 10.48 -19.25
C ALA A 114 3.20 9.41 -19.87
N GLU A 115 4.08 9.81 -20.79
CA GLU A 115 5.12 8.95 -21.38
C GLU A 115 6.11 8.45 -20.33
N PHE A 116 6.61 9.34 -19.46
CA PHE A 116 7.53 8.96 -18.39
C PHE A 116 6.90 7.91 -17.45
N ARG A 117 5.64 8.11 -17.04
CA ARG A 117 4.90 7.12 -16.23
C ARG A 117 4.65 5.81 -16.97
N SER A 118 4.47 5.86 -18.29
CA SER A 118 4.37 4.67 -19.15
C SER A 118 5.69 3.87 -19.11
N GLY A 119 6.83 4.54 -19.28
CA GLY A 119 8.14 3.89 -19.15
C GLY A 119 8.42 3.37 -17.75
N GLN A 120 7.90 4.03 -16.70
CA GLN A 120 8.00 3.53 -15.32
C GLN A 120 7.21 2.23 -15.15
N LEU A 121 6.00 2.16 -15.72
CA LEU A 121 5.18 0.96 -15.71
C LEU A 121 5.83 -0.20 -16.47
N ALA A 122 6.59 0.12 -17.53
CA ALA A 122 7.38 -0.85 -18.30
C ALA A 122 8.66 -1.32 -17.57
N GLY A 123 9.00 -0.71 -16.44
CA GLY A 123 10.23 -1.01 -15.71
C GLY A 123 11.49 -0.44 -16.36
N LEU A 124 11.35 0.49 -17.31
CA LEU A 124 12.49 1.16 -17.96
C LEU A 124 13.19 2.14 -17.02
N TYR A 125 12.47 2.66 -16.03
CA TYR A 125 13.03 3.53 -15.00
C TYR A 125 13.02 2.81 -13.66
N VAL A 126 14.17 2.79 -12.99
CA VAL A 126 14.34 2.25 -11.64
C VAL A 126 14.86 3.38 -10.75
N ASP A 127 14.02 3.84 -9.82
CA ASP A 127 14.45 4.76 -8.78
C ASP A 127 15.22 3.98 -7.71
N LYS A 128 16.55 4.16 -7.66
CA LYS A 128 17.38 3.69 -6.55
C LYS A 128 17.47 4.80 -5.51
N LYS A 129 16.83 4.59 -4.36
CA LYS A 129 16.99 5.46 -3.19
C LYS A 129 17.74 4.69 -2.11
N GLU A 130 19.04 4.95 -1.99
CA GLU A 130 19.88 4.39 -0.93
C GLU A 130 19.83 5.32 0.29
N VAL A 131 19.45 4.79 1.45
CA VAL A 131 19.54 5.50 2.73
C VAL A 131 20.79 5.00 3.43
N THR A 132 21.90 5.72 3.24
CA THR A 132 23.14 5.44 3.98
C THR A 132 22.95 5.90 5.43
N VAL A 133 22.62 4.97 6.32
CA VAL A 133 22.76 5.22 7.76
C VAL A 133 24.24 5.10 8.09
N SER A 134 24.98 6.19 7.86
CA SER A 134 26.39 6.27 8.23
C SER A 134 26.49 6.26 9.77
N GLY A 135 26.70 5.08 10.36
CA GLY A 135 27.44 4.98 11.61
C GLY A 135 28.84 5.59 11.43
N LEU A 136 29.57 5.84 12.54
CA LEU A 136 30.92 6.44 12.49
C LEU A 136 31.89 5.68 11.54
N GLU A 137 31.66 4.38 11.37
CA GLU A 137 32.46 3.47 10.52
C GLU A 137 32.29 3.69 9.01
N GLY A 138 31.23 4.40 8.58
CA GLY A 138 30.93 4.63 7.16
C GLY A 138 31.23 6.05 6.65
N MET A 139 31.82 6.90 7.49
CA MET A 139 32.12 8.29 7.13
C MET A 139 33.53 8.40 6.57
N SER A 140 33.69 9.21 5.52
CA SER A 140 35.02 9.58 5.05
C SER A 140 35.73 10.45 6.12
N ARG A 141 37.06 10.45 6.13
CA ARG A 141 37.86 11.24 7.08
C ARG A 141 37.45 12.72 7.13
N ALA A 142 37.14 13.30 5.97
CA ALA A 142 36.70 14.69 5.86
C ALA A 142 35.32 14.95 6.49
N GLU A 143 34.41 13.97 6.44
CA GLU A 143 33.09 14.08 7.07
C GLU A 143 33.16 13.87 8.59
N LEU A 144 34.08 13.02 9.07
CA LEU A 144 34.38 12.86 10.49
C LEU A 144 34.96 14.13 11.10
N GLU A 145 35.93 14.76 10.43
CA GLU A 145 36.53 16.02 10.90
C GLU A 145 35.48 17.14 11.00
N LYS A 146 34.56 17.25 10.03
CA LYS A 146 33.44 18.20 10.09
C LYS A 146 32.48 17.91 11.25
N LYS A 147 32.09 16.65 11.46
CA LYS A 147 31.22 16.29 12.59
C LYS A 147 31.90 16.48 13.94
N LEU A 148 33.20 16.22 14.04
CA LEU A 148 33.98 16.50 15.24
C LEU A 148 34.01 18.00 15.52
N GLN A 149 34.27 18.84 14.51
CA GLN A 149 34.21 20.30 14.66
C GLN A 149 32.81 20.79 15.09
N GLU A 150 31.74 20.25 14.51
CA GLU A 150 30.37 20.57 14.92
C GLU A 150 30.08 20.16 16.37
N LEU A 151 30.61 19.02 16.82
CA LEU A 151 30.47 18.55 18.20
C LEU A 151 31.29 19.41 19.16
N THR A 152 32.54 19.73 18.83
CA THR A 152 33.40 20.65 19.59
C THR A 152 32.71 22.00 19.77
N ASN A 153 32.22 22.61 18.69
CA ASN A 153 31.50 23.89 18.77
C ASN A 153 30.23 23.84 19.64
N LYS A 154 29.51 22.70 19.65
CA LYS A 154 28.33 22.51 20.51
C LYS A 154 28.69 22.28 21.98
N ILE A 155 29.81 21.60 22.23
CA ILE A 155 30.32 21.31 23.58
C ILE A 155 30.92 22.57 24.20
N ASP A 156 31.64 23.37 23.42
CA ASP A 156 32.25 24.63 23.87
C ASP A 156 31.20 25.69 24.21
N GLY A 157 29.99 25.61 23.63
CA GLY A 157 28.83 26.43 24.00
C GLY A 157 28.22 26.10 25.37
N PHE A 158 28.56 24.95 25.96
CA PHE A 158 28.09 24.49 27.27
C PHE A 158 29.27 24.15 28.20
N ASN A 159 30.05 25.15 28.62
CA ASN A 159 30.94 25.12 29.80
C ASN A 159 31.74 23.81 30.02
N ALA A 160 32.36 23.23 28.99
CA ALA A 160 33.31 22.14 29.17
C ALA A 160 34.74 22.70 29.21
N LYS A 161 35.42 22.59 30.35
CA LYS A 161 36.84 22.95 30.48
C LYS A 161 37.70 21.98 29.66
N THR A 162 38.28 22.46 28.57
CA THR A 162 39.31 21.73 27.82
C THR A 162 40.57 21.67 28.69
N ILE A 163 41.02 20.46 29.05
CA ILE A 163 42.31 20.24 29.70
C ILE A 163 43.27 19.82 28.59
N GLU A 164 44.20 20.70 28.25
CA GLU A 164 45.34 20.37 27.39
C GLU A 164 46.33 19.55 28.22
N VAL A 165 46.53 18.29 27.87
CA VAL A 165 47.59 17.45 28.42
C VAL A 165 48.65 17.30 27.34
N GLU A 166 49.80 17.94 27.54
CA GLU A 166 51.02 17.67 26.79
C GLU A 166 51.59 16.31 27.23
N PRO A 167 51.95 15.40 26.31
CA PRO A 167 52.56 14.14 26.70
C PRO A 167 54.01 14.39 27.17
N GLU A 168 54.28 14.19 28.46
CA GLU A 168 55.66 14.09 28.96
C GLU A 168 56.31 12.85 28.33
N THR A 169 57.34 13.08 27.51
CA THR A 169 58.17 12.02 26.93
C THR A 169 59.04 11.41 28.03
N ASP A 170 58.69 10.21 28.50
CA ASP A 170 59.58 9.40 29.31
C ASP A 170 60.84 9.04 28.49
N LYS A 171 61.97 9.62 28.88
CA LYS A 171 63.29 9.29 28.33
C LYS A 171 63.65 7.88 28.80
N LEU A 172 63.69 6.95 27.85
CA LEU A 172 64.29 5.63 28.03
C LEU A 172 65.75 5.81 28.46
N ILE A 173 66.08 5.38 29.69
CA ILE A 173 67.46 5.24 30.16
C ILE A 173 67.94 3.86 29.68
N GLU A 174 68.89 3.84 28.76
CA GLU A 174 69.65 2.65 28.39
C GLU A 174 70.72 2.37 29.46
N GLU A 175 70.63 1.21 30.12
CA GLU A 175 71.75 0.29 30.45
C GLU A 175 71.21 -1.03 31.04
#